data_AF-A0A2T3XJT1-F1
#
_entry.id   AF-A0A2T3XJT1-F1
#
_cell.length_a   1.000
_cell.length_b   1.000
_cell.length_c   1.000
_cell.angle_alpha   90.00
_cell.angle_beta   90.00
_cell.angle_gamma   90.00
#
_symmetry.space_group_name_H-M   'P 1'
#
loop_
_entity.id
_entity.type
_entity.pdbx_description
1 polymer ?
#
loop_
_entity_poly.entity_id
_entity_poly.type
_entity_poly.pdbx_seq_one_letter_code
_entity_poly.pdbx_strand_id
1 'polypeptide(L)'
;VTGSRGRGGVTGMLLGSVSLTVAARAACPVIVVRGEERNRQGALDQVVVGVADPTRSSAAVRFALREAAARGCALEAVRAWRRPAHQHADHPLIADEAGAVREEHASAVLTDVLRDAGRDHPNADVRRRTVEG
;
A
#
# COMPACT_ATOMS: atom_id res chain seq x y z
N VAL A 1 8.34 15.34 -9.25
CA VAL A 1 9.04 14.04 -9.37
C VAL A 1 10.47 14.22 -8.88
N THR A 2 10.95 13.36 -7.97
CA THR A 2 12.34 13.43 -7.47
C THR A 2 13.06 12.11 -7.71
N GLY A 3 14.37 12.18 -7.97
CA GLY A 3 15.24 11.01 -8.00
C GLY A 3 15.58 10.52 -6.59
N SER A 4 15.97 9.26 -6.46
CA SER A 4 16.35 8.67 -5.17
C SER A 4 17.79 8.97 -4.71
N ARG A 5 18.64 9.56 -5.57
CA ARG A 5 20.08 9.74 -5.31
C ARG A 5 20.45 11.18 -4.95
N GLY A 6 21.03 11.37 -3.77
CA GLY A 6 22.05 12.40 -3.53
C GLY A 6 23.42 11.86 -3.97
N ARG A 7 24.39 12.72 -4.28
CA ARG A 7 25.75 12.34 -4.73
C ARG A 7 26.63 11.71 -3.62
N GLY A 8 26.04 11.00 -2.63
CA GLY A 8 26.72 10.41 -1.47
C GLY A 8 26.43 8.91 -1.31
N GLY A 9 27.47 8.11 -1.09
CA GLY A 9 27.50 6.64 -1.27
C GLY A 9 26.87 5.79 -0.17
N VAL A 10 25.55 5.87 0.05
CA VAL A 10 24.80 4.88 0.85
C VAL A 10 23.72 4.26 -0.03
N THR A 11 24.10 3.18 -0.71
CA THR A 11 23.39 2.62 -1.86
C THR A 11 22.34 1.61 -1.43
N GLY A 12 21.06 1.89 -1.69
CA GLY A 12 20.07 0.84 -2.00
C GLY A 12 18.79 0.77 -1.15
N MET A 13 18.81 1.19 0.12
CA MET A 13 17.68 0.93 1.04
C MET A 13 16.98 2.17 1.60
N LEU A 14 17.64 3.34 1.56
CA LEU A 14 17.11 4.56 2.18
C LEU A 14 16.70 5.58 1.11
N LEU A 15 15.55 6.22 1.33
CA LEU A 15 15.16 7.42 0.60
C LEU A 15 16.22 8.50 0.82
N GLY A 16 16.71 9.14 -0.24
CA GLY A 16 17.56 10.33 -0.10
C GLY A 16 16.83 11.41 0.70
N SER A 17 17.58 12.19 1.49
CA SER A 17 17.03 13.20 2.42
C SER A 17 16.07 14.20 1.78
N VAL A 18 16.35 14.61 0.54
CA VAL A 18 15.46 15.49 -0.25
C VAL A 18 14.13 14.79 -0.54
N SER A 19 14.17 13.58 -1.09
CA SER A 19 12.95 12.82 -1.43
C SER A 19 12.11 12.49 -0.21
N LEU A 20 12.74 12.19 0.94
CA LEU A 20 12.03 12.01 2.21
C LEU A 20 11.37 13.30 2.68
N THR A 21 12.10 14.42 2.67
CA THR A 21 11.57 15.72 3.10
C THR A 21 10.41 16.19 2.21
N VAL A 22 10.54 16.02 0.89
CA VAL A 22 9.49 16.36 -0.08
C VAL A 22 8.26 15.46 0.13
N ALA A 23 8.45 14.14 0.26
CA ALA A 23 7.34 13.22 0.51
C ALA A 23 6.60 13.54 1.83
N ALA A 24 7.30 14.02 2.85
CA ALA A 24 6.71 14.35 4.15
C ALA A 24 6.01 15.71 4.19
N ARG A 25 6.37 16.67 3.32
CA ARG A 25 5.94 18.08 3.46
C ARG A 25 5.24 18.67 2.25
N ALA A 26 5.26 18.00 1.10
CA ALA A 26 4.62 18.53 -0.10
C ALA A 26 3.10 18.63 0.10
N ALA A 27 2.51 19.74 -0.37
CA ALA A 27 1.06 19.93 -0.41
C ALA A 27 0.39 19.24 -1.62
N CYS A 28 1.16 18.46 -2.39
CA CYS A 28 0.71 17.76 -3.60
C CYS A 28 1.26 16.33 -3.62
N PRO A 29 0.66 15.42 -4.42
CA PRO A 29 1.15 14.05 -4.57
C PRO A 29 2.61 14.00 -5.03
N VAL A 30 3.41 13.15 -4.38
CA VAL A 30 4.84 12.97 -4.67
C VAL A 30 5.09 11.58 -5.21
N ILE A 31 5.74 11.50 -6.37
CA ILE A 31 6.25 10.26 -6.94
C ILE A 31 7.78 10.24 -6.75
N VAL A 32 8.27 9.20 -6.07
CA VAL A 32 9.69 8.89 -5.94
C VAL A 32 10.02 7.73 -6.88
N VAL A 33 10.85 7.98 -7.88
CA VAL A 33 11.25 6.96 -8.85
C VAL A 33 12.59 6.35 -8.40
N ARG A 34 12.60 5.02 -8.19
CA ARG A 34 13.78 4.25 -7.79
C ARG A 34 13.78 2.87 -8.49
N GLY A 35 14.93 2.21 -8.47
CA GLY A 35 15.11 0.86 -8.99
C GLY A 35 15.99 0.78 -10.23
N GLU A 36 16.36 -0.45 -10.58
CA GLU A 36 17.11 -0.79 -11.80
C GLU A 36 16.29 -0.50 -13.07
N GLU A 37 16.94 -0.55 -14.23
CA GLU A 37 16.32 -0.36 -15.55
C GLU A 37 15.04 -1.20 -15.72
N ARG A 38 15.06 -2.46 -15.28
CA ARG A 38 13.88 -3.35 -15.32
C ARG A 38 12.65 -2.78 -14.60
N ASN A 39 12.84 -2.09 -13.47
CA ASN A 39 11.75 -1.45 -12.73
C ASN A 39 11.21 -0.23 -13.49
N ARG A 40 12.11 0.51 -14.16
CA ARG A 40 11.73 1.68 -14.97
C ARG A 40 11.00 1.29 -16.26
N GLN A 41 11.27 0.10 -16.77
CA GLN A 41 10.60 -0.46 -17.95
C GLN A 41 9.28 -1.17 -17.63
N GLY A 42 8.85 -1.21 -16.36
CA GLY A 42 7.56 -1.80 -15.97
C GLY A 42 7.52 -3.33 -16.00
N ALA A 43 8.67 -4.00 -15.85
CA ALA A 43 8.78 -5.45 -16.04
C ALA A 43 8.02 -6.33 -15.00
N LEU A 44 7.45 -5.75 -13.96
CA LEU A 44 6.74 -6.48 -12.89
C LEU A 44 5.24 -6.69 -13.17
N ASP A 45 4.71 -6.12 -14.25
CA ASP A 45 3.31 -6.23 -14.69
C ASP A 45 2.27 -6.15 -13.55
N GLN A 46 2.52 -5.23 -12.60
CA GLN A 46 1.70 -5.10 -11.40
C GLN A 46 1.85 -3.71 -10.78
N VAL A 47 0.75 -3.20 -10.21
CA VAL A 47 0.74 -2.07 -9.28
C VAL A 47 0.38 -2.57 -7.89
N VAL A 48 1.07 -2.10 -6.86
CA VAL A 48 0.77 -2.44 -5.46
C VAL A 48 0.38 -1.18 -4.69
N VAL A 49 -0.68 -1.25 -3.89
CA VAL A 49 -1.13 -0.14 -3.04
C VAL A 49 -1.36 -0.58 -1.60
N GLY A 50 -0.80 0.18 -0.65
CA GLY A 50 -1.09 0.02 0.78
C GLY A 50 -2.39 0.73 1.16
N VAL A 51 -3.26 0.05 1.90
CA VAL A 51 -4.59 0.56 2.31
C VAL A 51 -4.65 0.66 3.83
N ALA A 52 -4.78 1.89 4.35
CA ALA A 52 -4.70 2.22 5.77
C ALA A 52 -6.06 2.59 6.39
N ASP A 53 -6.80 3.54 5.85
CA ASP A 53 -8.17 3.82 6.28
C ASP A 53 -8.93 4.54 5.15
N PRO A 54 -10.27 4.46 5.09
CA PRO A 54 -11.06 5.03 4.00
C PRO A 54 -10.88 6.55 3.80
N THR A 55 -10.62 7.31 4.87
CA THR A 55 -10.42 8.76 4.81
C THR A 55 -9.06 9.15 4.23
N ARG A 56 -8.01 8.36 4.48
CA ARG A 56 -6.63 8.66 4.02
C ARG A 56 -6.22 7.92 2.75
N SER A 57 -6.81 6.75 2.46
CA SER A 57 -6.34 5.86 1.39
C SER A 57 -7.08 6.01 0.07
N SER A 58 -8.26 6.65 0.04
CA SER A 58 -9.08 6.71 -1.17
C SER A 58 -8.37 7.37 -2.37
N ALA A 59 -7.62 8.45 -2.15
CA ALA A 59 -6.85 9.10 -3.23
C ALA A 59 -5.73 8.22 -3.79
N ALA A 60 -5.00 7.50 -2.92
CA ALA A 60 -3.93 6.60 -3.33
C ALA A 60 -4.48 5.39 -4.11
N VAL A 61 -5.61 4.83 -3.66
CA VAL A 61 -6.27 3.69 -4.34
C VAL A 61 -6.80 4.11 -5.72
N ARG A 62 -7.48 5.26 -5.84
CA ARG A 62 -7.92 5.78 -7.14
C ARG A 62 -6.74 6.03 -8.09
N PHE A 63 -5.65 6.59 -7.58
CA PHE A 63 -4.44 6.76 -8.37
C PHE A 63 -3.91 5.40 -8.85
N ALA A 64 -3.77 4.42 -7.95
CA ALA A 64 -3.27 3.10 -8.30
C ALA A 64 -4.15 2.36 -9.32
N LEU A 65 -5.47 2.48 -9.21
CA LEU A 65 -6.43 1.94 -10.19
C LEU A 65 -6.22 2.55 -11.58
N ARG A 66 -6.11 3.89 -11.68
CA ARG A 66 -5.81 4.55 -12.95
C ARG A 66 -4.47 4.11 -13.53
N GLU A 67 -3.45 4.00 -12.69
CA GLU A 67 -2.12 3.57 -13.13
C GLU A 67 -2.10 2.11 -13.60
N ALA A 68 -2.84 1.21 -12.93
CA ALA A 68 -2.98 -0.19 -13.33
C ALA A 68 -3.75 -0.30 -14.67
N ALA A 69 -4.87 0.42 -14.80
CA ALA A 69 -5.65 0.46 -16.04
C ALA A 69 -4.84 1.02 -17.23
N ALA A 70 -4.08 2.10 -17.02
CA ALA A 70 -3.24 2.69 -18.06
C ALA A 70 -2.11 1.74 -18.52
N ARG A 71 -1.66 0.82 -17.66
CA ARG A 71 -0.62 -0.17 -17.96
C ARG A 71 -1.17 -1.52 -18.40
N GLY A 72 -2.49 -1.73 -18.29
CA GLY A 72 -3.11 -3.02 -18.57
C GLY A 72 -2.69 -4.12 -17.61
N CYS A 73 -2.34 -3.78 -16.36
CA CYS A 73 -1.79 -4.72 -15.39
C CYS A 73 -2.66 -4.86 -14.13
N ALA A 74 -2.35 -5.86 -13.30
CA ALA A 74 -3.10 -6.14 -12.08
C ALA A 74 -2.77 -5.15 -10.94
N LEU A 75 -3.77 -4.83 -10.11
CA LEU A 75 -3.61 -4.08 -8.87
C LEU A 75 -3.64 -5.03 -7.67
N GLU A 76 -2.59 -5.06 -6.85
CA GLU A 76 -2.61 -5.72 -5.53
C GLU A 76 -2.77 -4.68 -4.42
N ALA A 77 -3.90 -4.76 -3.73
CA ALA A 77 -4.22 -3.91 -2.60
C ALA A 77 -3.92 -4.65 -1.29
N VAL A 78 -3.01 -4.08 -0.49
CA VAL A 78 -2.47 -4.70 0.71
C VAL A 78 -2.88 -3.91 1.94
N ARG A 79 -3.40 -4.59 2.96
CA ARG A 79 -3.64 -4.00 4.28
C ARG A 79 -2.89 -4.77 5.36
N ALA A 80 -2.07 -4.05 6.12
CA ALA A 80 -1.43 -4.59 7.31
C ALA A 80 -2.39 -4.58 8.51
N TRP A 81 -2.33 -5.61 9.34
CA TRP A 81 -3.01 -5.71 10.63
C TRP A 81 -2.07 -6.29 11.69
N ARG A 82 -2.39 -6.07 12.96
CA ARG A 82 -1.57 -6.55 14.09
C ARG A 82 -2.36 -7.47 15.00
N ARG A 83 -1.78 -8.63 15.31
CA ARG A 83 -2.16 -9.34 16.53
C ARG A 83 -1.72 -8.52 17.74
N PRO A 84 -2.56 -8.37 18.77
CA PRO A 84 -2.11 -7.80 20.02
C PRO A 84 -1.04 -8.71 20.58
N ALA A 85 0.13 -8.15 20.87
CA ALA A 85 1.19 -8.94 21.50
C ALA A 85 0.69 -9.51 22.83
N HIS A 86 0.07 -8.69 23.69
CA HIS A 86 -0.42 -9.09 25.00
C HIS A 86 -1.71 -8.32 25.33
N GLN A 87 -2.87 -8.85 24.95
CA GLN A 87 -4.07 -8.56 25.75
C GLN A 87 -4.03 -9.52 26.94
N HIS A 88 -4.28 -9.03 28.15
CA HIS A 88 -4.49 -9.86 29.34
C HIS A 88 -5.76 -10.71 29.15
N ALA A 89 -5.75 -11.60 28.18
CA ALA A 89 -6.68 -12.69 28.09
C ALA A 89 -6.04 -13.82 28.90
N ASP A 90 -6.71 -14.24 29.96
CA ASP A 90 -6.25 -15.33 30.83
C ASP A 90 -6.12 -16.69 30.10
N HIS A 91 -6.35 -16.73 28.78
CA HIS A 91 -6.36 -17.95 27.98
C HIS A 91 -5.95 -17.75 26.50
N PRO A 92 -5.08 -18.60 25.91
CA PRO A 92 -4.63 -18.55 24.52
C PRO A 92 -5.74 -18.54 23.45
N LEU A 93 -6.85 -19.24 23.69
CA LEU A 93 -7.99 -19.30 22.76
C LEU A 93 -8.62 -17.91 22.49
N ILE A 94 -8.70 -17.06 23.50
CA ILE A 94 -9.28 -15.71 23.39
C ILE A 94 -8.35 -14.79 22.58
N ALA A 95 -7.03 -14.97 22.68
CA ALA A 95 -6.07 -14.20 21.90
C ALA A 95 -6.14 -14.54 20.40
N ASP A 96 -6.45 -15.80 20.06
CA ASP A 96 -6.62 -16.25 18.67
C ASP A 96 -7.92 -15.71 18.06
N GLU A 97 -9.04 -15.76 18.79
CA GLU A 97 -10.30 -15.13 18.38
C GLU A 97 -10.14 -13.63 18.17
N ALA A 98 -9.42 -12.95 19.06
CA ALA A 98 -9.14 -11.53 18.92
C ALA A 98 -8.24 -11.22 17.71
N GLY A 99 -7.37 -12.15 17.32
CA GLY A 99 -6.59 -12.08 16.09
C GLY A 99 -7.48 -12.18 14.85
N ALA A 100 -8.32 -13.22 14.79
CA ALA A 100 -9.25 -13.45 13.68
C ALA A 100 -10.20 -12.26 13.44
N VAL A 101 -10.77 -11.70 14.50
CA VAL A 101 -11.65 -10.50 14.41
C VAL A 101 -10.91 -9.29 13.81
N ARG A 102 -9.62 -9.11 14.12
CA ARG A 102 -8.83 -8.00 13.57
C ARG A 102 -8.47 -8.21 12.11
N GLU A 103 -8.14 -9.43 11.72
CA GLU A 103 -7.91 -9.77 10.32
C GLU A 103 -9.18 -9.58 9.49
N GLU A 104 -10.32 -10.08 9.98
CA GLU A 104 -11.62 -9.90 9.33
C GLU A 104 -11.97 -8.42 9.18
N HIS A 105 -11.80 -7.63 10.24
CA HIS A 105 -12.00 -6.18 10.17
C HIS A 105 -11.06 -5.52 9.15
N ALA A 106 -9.79 -5.95 9.07
CA ALA A 106 -8.88 -5.48 8.03
C ALA A 106 -9.38 -5.83 6.61
N SER A 107 -9.85 -7.06 6.40
CA SER A 107 -10.42 -7.50 5.13
C SER A 107 -11.68 -6.71 4.75
N ALA A 108 -12.56 -6.43 5.73
CA ALA A 108 -13.75 -5.63 5.54
C ALA A 108 -13.41 -4.20 5.10
N VAL A 109 -12.51 -3.53 5.83
CA VAL A 109 -12.04 -2.18 5.46
C VAL A 109 -11.41 -2.16 4.07
N LEU A 110 -10.58 -3.16 3.74
CA LEU A 110 -9.98 -3.28 2.42
C LEU A 110 -11.06 -3.41 1.33
N THR A 111 -12.09 -4.21 1.58
CA THR A 111 -13.21 -4.41 0.66
C THR A 111 -14.01 -3.13 0.44
N ASP A 112 -14.32 -2.39 1.51
CA ASP A 112 -15.11 -1.16 1.43
C ASP A 112 -14.37 -0.06 0.67
N VAL A 113 -13.07 0.14 0.95
CA VAL A 113 -12.25 1.14 0.24
C VAL A 113 -12.16 0.82 -1.26
N LEU A 114 -11.97 -0.46 -1.62
CA LEU A 114 -11.89 -0.88 -3.01
C LEU A 114 -13.25 -0.77 -3.72
N ARG A 115 -14.35 -1.03 -3.03
CA ARG A 115 -15.70 -0.87 -3.59
C ARG A 115 -15.99 0.59 -3.91
N ASP A 116 -15.63 1.50 -3.03
CA ASP A 116 -15.84 2.94 -3.24
C ASP A 116 -14.95 3.47 -4.38
N ALA A 117 -13.65 3.18 -4.33
CA ALA A 117 -12.70 3.67 -5.33
C ALA A 117 -12.82 2.98 -6.70
N GLY A 118 -13.32 1.73 -6.73
CA GLY A 118 -13.44 0.91 -7.94
C GLY A 118 -14.64 1.27 -8.84
N ARG A 119 -15.53 2.18 -8.41
CA ARG A 119 -16.71 2.58 -9.20
C ARG A 119 -16.36 3.10 -10.59
N ASP A 120 -15.23 3.81 -10.71
CA ASP A 120 -14.75 4.38 -11.98
C ASP A 120 -13.91 3.38 -12.81
N HIS A 121 -13.60 2.21 -12.24
CA HIS A 121 -12.73 1.19 -12.85
C HIS A 121 -13.29 -0.24 -12.65
N PRO A 122 -14.50 -0.54 -13.18
CA PRO A 122 -15.20 -1.80 -12.91
C PRO A 122 -14.48 -3.05 -13.48
N ASN A 123 -13.62 -2.88 -14.48
CA ASN A 123 -12.91 -3.97 -15.15
C ASN A 123 -11.45 -4.14 -14.66
N ALA A 124 -11.03 -3.44 -13.60
CA ALA A 124 -9.67 -3.59 -13.08
C ALA A 124 -9.50 -4.98 -12.44
N ASP A 125 -8.42 -5.69 -12.79
CA ASP A 125 -7.99 -6.90 -12.08
C ASP A 125 -7.41 -6.49 -10.72
N VAL A 126 -8.23 -6.63 -9.65
CA VAL A 126 -7.85 -6.23 -8.29
C VAL A 126 -7.73 -7.45 -7.39
N ARG A 127 -6.51 -7.69 -6.92
CA ARG A 127 -6.18 -8.69 -5.89
C ARG A 127 -6.15 -8.03 -4.51
N ARG A 128 -6.65 -8.73 -3.51
CA ARG A 128 -6.75 -8.24 -2.12
C ARG A 128 -5.89 -9.10 -1.22
N ARG A 129 -5.13 -8.47 -0.33
CA ARG A 129 -4.26 -9.17 0.62
C ARG A 129 -4.26 -8.50 1.98
N THR A 130 -4.59 -9.25 3.02
CA THR A 130 -4.31 -8.90 4.42
C THR A 130 -2.95 -9.48 4.80
N VAL A 131 -2.17 -8.74 5.59
CA VAL A 131 -0.85 -9.18 6.05
C VAL A 131 -0.69 -8.85 7.53
N GLU A 132 -0.25 -9.80 8.33
CA GLU A 132 0.15 -9.55 9.72
C GLU A 132 1.53 -8.85 9.75
N GLY A 133 1.67 -7.70 10.45
CA GLY A 133 2.95 -6.97 10.51
C GLY A 133 2.98 -5.76 11.42
#